data_AF-A0A485CM18-F1
#
_entry.id   AF-A0A485CM18-F1
#
_cell.length_a   1.000
_cell.length_b   1.000
_cell.length_c   1.000
_cell.angle_alpha   90.00
_cell.angle_beta   90.00
_cell.angle_gamma   90.00
#
_symmetry.space_group_name_H-M   'P 1'
#
loop_
_entity.id
_entity.type
_entity.pdbx_description
1 polymer ?
#
loop_
_entity_poly.entity_id
_entity_poly.type
_entity_poly.pdbx_seq_one_letter_code
_entity_poly.pdbx_strand_id
1 'polypeptide(L)'
;MKKNRAFLKWAGGEIPLLDDIKKHLPQGDCLIEPFVGAGSVFLNTDFSRYILADINSDLIGLYNIVKLQTDEYVAAAREMFTA
;
A
#
# COMPACT_ATOMS: atom_id res chain seq x y z
N MET A 1 7.04 17.00 5.41
CA MET A 1 7.19 15.88 4.45
C MET A 1 5.84 15.57 3.82
N LYS A 2 5.80 15.27 2.52
CA LYS A 2 4.58 14.86 1.83
C LYS A 2 4.33 13.38 2.14
N LYS A 3 3.22 13.05 2.78
CA LYS A 3 2.79 11.65 3.02
C LYS A 3 2.20 11.09 1.72
N ASN A 4 2.62 9.90 1.32
CA ASN A 4 2.03 9.17 0.20
C ASN A 4 0.70 8.56 0.66
N ARG A 5 -0.37 8.83 -0.07
CA ARG A 5 -1.70 8.25 0.24
C ARG A 5 -1.86 6.94 -0.51
N ALA A 6 -2.44 5.96 0.17
CA ALA A 6 -2.93 4.76 -0.50
C ALA A 6 -4.01 5.11 -1.55
N PHE A 7 -4.07 4.34 -2.63
CA PHE A 7 -5.07 4.54 -3.69
C PHE A 7 -6.44 3.94 -3.33
N LEU A 8 -6.50 3.03 -2.34
CA LEU A 8 -7.74 2.46 -1.80
C LEU A 8 -8.22 3.22 -0.57
N LYS A 9 -9.54 3.39 -0.46
CA LYS A 9 -10.18 3.71 0.82
C LYS A 9 -10.27 2.41 1.63
N TRP A 10 -9.80 2.45 2.87
CA TRP A 10 -9.78 1.27 3.73
C TRP A 10 -10.02 1.66 5.18
N ALA A 11 -10.83 0.88 5.89
CA ALA A 11 -11.01 1.05 7.32
C ALA A 11 -9.69 0.73 8.03
N GLY A 12 -9.30 1.54 9.02
CA GLY A 12 -8.01 1.38 9.70
C GLY A 12 -6.81 2.03 8.96
N GLY A 13 -7.05 2.99 8.05
CA GLY A 13 -5.97 3.72 7.39
C GLY A 13 -5.07 4.46 8.40
N GLU A 14 -3.82 4.02 8.52
CA GLU A 14 -2.86 4.47 9.54
C GLU A 14 -2.19 5.82 9.26
N ILE A 15 -2.66 6.59 8.26
CA ILE A 15 -2.05 7.87 7.85
C ILE A 15 -1.80 8.84 9.03
N PRO A 16 -2.73 9.02 9.99
CA PRO A 16 -2.48 9.86 11.16
C PRO A 16 -1.35 9.34 12.05
N LEU A 17 -1.18 8.02 12.14
CA LEU A 17 -0.23 7.33 13.03
C LEU A 17 1.15 7.09 12.40
N LEU A 18 1.32 7.38 11.10
CA LEU A 18 2.57 7.09 10.37
C LEU A 18 3.83 7.67 11.03
N ASP A 19 3.73 8.87 11.62
CA ASP A 19 4.91 9.51 12.22
C ASP A 19 5.34 8.78 13.50
N ASP A 20 4.37 8.32 14.32
CA ASP A 20 4.62 7.52 15.51
C ASP A 20 5.10 6.11 15.17
N ILE A 21 4.52 5.48 14.14
CA ILE A 21 4.96 4.17 13.66
C ILE A 21 6.42 4.25 13.23
N LYS A 22 6.77 5.20 12.34
CA LYS A 22 8.15 5.36 11.85
C LYS A 22 9.16 5.64 12.96
N LYS A 23 8.75 6.34 14.02
CA LYS A 23 9.60 6.62 15.18
C LYS A 23 10.00 5.35 15.93
N HIS A 24 9.13 4.34 15.99
CA HIS A 24 9.36 3.10 16.74
C HIS A 24 9.68 1.91 15.85
N LEU A 25 9.52 2.04 14.53
CA LEU A 25 9.83 1.00 13.56
C LEU A 25 11.35 0.87 13.40
N PRO A 26 11.94 -0.29 13.74
CA PRO A 26 13.38 -0.49 13.59
C PRO A 26 13.80 -0.48 12.13
N GLN A 27 15.07 -0.14 11.89
CA GLN A 27 15.70 -0.30 10.58
C GLN A 27 15.95 -1.79 10.29
N GLY A 28 16.01 -2.12 9.01
CA GLY A 28 16.34 -3.45 8.54
C GLY A 28 16.23 -3.53 7.02
N ASP A 29 16.55 -4.69 6.48
CA ASP A 29 16.50 -4.87 5.02
C ASP A 29 15.07 -5.12 4.53
N CYS A 30 14.22 -5.76 5.34
CA CYS A 30 12.90 -6.21 4.96
C CYS A 30 11.85 -5.77 5.98
N LEU A 31 10.80 -5.10 5.52
CA LEU A 31 9.58 -4.95 6.28
C LEU A 31 8.61 -6.07 5.92
N ILE A 32 8.04 -6.72 6.93
CA ILE A 32 7.01 -7.74 6.78
C ILE A 32 5.72 -7.18 7.37
N GLU A 33 4.70 -7.00 6.53
CA GLU A 33 3.36 -6.56 6.95
C GLU A 33 2.35 -7.70 6.71
N PRO A 34 1.99 -8.48 7.75
CA PRO A 34 1.01 -9.57 7.64
C PRO A 34 -0.43 -9.11 7.39
N PHE A 35 -0.70 -7.82 7.59
CA PHE A 35 -2.02 -7.18 7.49
C PHE A 35 -1.90 -5.86 6.72
N VAL A 36 -1.47 -5.92 5.45
CA VAL A 36 -1.10 -4.72 4.68
C VAL A 36 -2.27 -3.74 4.51
N GLY A 37 -3.52 -4.24 4.36
CA GLY A 37 -4.66 -3.39 4.06
C GLY A 37 -4.39 -2.44 2.88
N ALA A 38 -4.56 -1.14 3.09
CA ALA A 38 -4.25 -0.13 2.06
C ALA A 38 -2.75 0.15 1.84
N GLY A 39 -1.85 -0.44 2.62
CA GLY A 39 -0.40 -0.28 2.49
C GLY A 39 0.14 1.09 2.91
N SER A 40 -0.47 1.73 3.91
CA SER A 40 -0.06 3.09 4.32
C SER A 40 1.38 3.14 4.86
N VAL A 41 1.82 2.14 5.63
CA VAL A 41 3.18 2.08 6.19
C VAL A 41 4.21 1.78 5.10
N PHE A 42 3.98 0.72 4.31
CA PHE A 42 4.74 0.42 3.09
C PHE A 42 4.98 1.65 2.20
N LEU A 43 3.93 2.41 1.85
CA LEU A 43 4.05 3.56 0.95
C LEU A 43 4.84 4.75 1.53
N ASN A 44 5.13 4.74 2.83
CA ASN A 44 5.79 5.84 3.55
C ASN A 44 7.09 5.43 4.26
N THR A 45 7.58 4.22 4.01
CA THR A 45 8.87 3.70 4.50
C THR A 45 9.79 3.39 3.32
N ASP A 46 11.07 3.12 3.61
CA ASP A 46 12.12 2.94 2.59
C ASP A 46 13.02 1.74 2.92
N PHE A 47 12.41 0.55 3.05
CA PHE A 47 13.11 -0.73 3.17
C PHE A 47 13.53 -1.25 1.80
N SER A 48 14.63 -2.01 1.75
CA SER A 48 15.13 -2.58 0.48
C SER A 48 14.17 -3.59 -0.16
N ARG A 49 13.37 -4.28 0.66
CA ARG A 49 12.33 -5.22 0.21
C ARG A 49 11.15 -5.25 1.18
N TYR A 50 10.01 -5.70 0.68
CA TYR A 50 8.78 -5.82 1.45
C TYR A 50 8.15 -7.20 1.23
N ILE A 51 7.62 -7.78 2.30
CA ILE A 51 6.71 -8.93 2.24
C ILE A 51 5.37 -8.43 2.76
N LEU A 52 4.42 -8.26 1.84
CA LEU A 52 3.09 -7.72 2.12
C LEU A 52 2.07 -8.84 1.99
N ALA A 53 1.29 -9.07 3.03
CA ALA A 53 0.25 -10.08 3.06
C ALA A 53 -1.06 -9.52 3.62
N ASP A 54 -2.15 -10.13 3.19
CA ASP A 54 -3.50 -9.92 3.73
C ASP A 54 -4.29 -11.20 3.47
N ILE A 55 -5.33 -11.45 4.27
CA ILE A 55 -6.23 -12.59 4.06
C ILE A 55 -7.19 -12.33 2.90
N ASN A 56 -7.43 -11.06 2.55
CA ASN A 56 -8.28 -10.70 1.42
C ASN A 56 -7.59 -10.99 0.09
N SER A 57 -8.02 -12.06 -0.59
CA SER A 57 -7.47 -12.50 -1.88
C SER A 57 -7.65 -11.47 -2.99
N ASP A 58 -8.76 -10.73 -3.00
CA ASP A 58 -9.05 -9.70 -4.02
C ASP A 58 -8.08 -8.53 -3.88
N LEU A 59 -7.79 -8.14 -2.63
CA LEU A 59 -6.81 -7.10 -2.33
C LEU A 59 -5.42 -7.49 -2.84
N ILE A 60 -4.95 -8.70 -2.51
CA ILE A 60 -3.64 -9.19 -2.96
C ILE A 60 -3.61 -9.38 -4.47
N GLY A 61 -4.69 -9.86 -5.08
CA GLY A 61 -4.83 -9.94 -6.54
C GLY A 61 -4.72 -8.58 -7.20
N LEU A 62 -5.44 -7.59 -6.68
CA LEU A 62 -5.41 -6.20 -7.16
C LEU A 62 -4.01 -5.59 -7.06
N TYR A 63 -3.33 -5.71 -5.92
CA TYR A 63 -1.95 -5.20 -5.80
C TYR A 63 -0.99 -5.85 -6.79
N ASN A 64 -1.13 -7.15 -7.06
CA ASN A 64 -0.30 -7.82 -8.05
C ASN A 64 -0.60 -7.36 -9.49
N ILE A 65 -1.88 -7.13 -9.83
CA ILE A 65 -2.26 -6.54 -11.12
C ILE A 65 -1.66 -5.14 -11.26
N VAL A 66 -1.84 -4.26 -10.27
CA VAL A 66 -1.27 -2.91 -10.27
C VAL A 66 0.26 -2.94 -10.39
N LYS A 67 0.93 -3.92 -9.76
CA LYS A 67 2.39 -4.08 -9.83
C LYS A 67 2.89 -4.54 -11.21
N LEU A 68 2.17 -5.46 -11.85
CA LEU A 68 2.64 -6.16 -13.05
C LEU A 68 2.09 -5.56 -14.36
N GLN A 69 0.95 -4.87 -14.30
CA GLN A 69 0.15 -4.39 -15.42
C GLN A 69 -0.32 -2.94 -15.19
N THR A 70 0.60 -2.08 -14.72
CA THR A 70 0.26 -0.72 -14.23
C THR A 70 -0.52 0.10 -15.26
N ASP A 71 0.00 0.23 -16.48
CA ASP A 71 -0.57 1.11 -17.51
C ASP A 71 -1.94 0.60 -17.99
N GLU A 72 -2.06 -0.72 -18.16
CA GLU A 72 -3.28 -1.41 -18.57
C GLU A 72 -4.37 -1.24 -17.52
N TYR A 73 -4.03 -1.47 -16.24
CA TYR A 73 -4.96 -1.28 -15.13
C TYR A 73 -5.40 0.19 -15.01
N VAL A 74 -4.47 1.15 -15.12
CA VAL A 74 -4.80 2.58 -15.03
C VAL A 74 -5.70 3.02 -16.18
N ALA A 75 -5.45 2.54 -17.41
CA ALA A 75 -6.30 2.85 -18.56
C ALA A 75 -7.72 2.31 -18.35
N ALA A 76 -7.85 1.02 -18.05
CA ALA A 76 -9.14 0.36 -17.86
C ALA A 76 -9.93 0.95 -16.67
N ALA A 77 -9.28 1.16 -15.53
CA ALA A 77 -9.92 1.73 -14.35
C ALA A 77 -10.42 3.16 -14.62
N ARG A 78 -9.65 3.98 -15.35
CA ARG A 78 -10.01 5.37 -15.64
C ARG A 78 -11.33 5.48 -16.42
N GLU A 79 -11.61 4.54 -17.32
CA GLU A 79 -12.87 4.51 -18.09
C GLU A 79 -14.11 4.39 -17.19
N MET A 80 -13.97 3.82 -15.99
CA MET A 80 -15.08 3.68 -15.04
C MET A 80 -15.31 4.94 -14.17
N PHE A 81 -14.39 5.91 -14.18
CA PHE A 81 -14.48 7.14 -13.38
C PHE A 81 -14.99 8.29 -14.25
N THR A 82 -16.18 8.12 -14.81
CA THR A 82 -16.87 9.17 -15.58
C THR A 82 -17.55 10.17 -14.64
N ALA A 83 -17.44 11.46 -14.96
CA ALA A 83 -18.16 12.54 -14.26
C ALA A 83 -19.66 12.55 -14.60
#